data_AF-F5L9B7-F1
#
_entry.id   AF-F5L9B7-F1
#
_cell.length_a   1.000
_cell.length_b   1.000
_cell.length_c   1.000
_cell.angle_alpha   90.00
_cell.angle_beta   90.00
_cell.angle_gamma   90.00
#
_symmetry.space_group_name_H-M   'P 1'
#
loop_
_entity.id
_entity.type
_entity.pdbx_description
1 polymer ?
#
loop_
_entity_poly.entity_id
_entity_poly.type
_entity_poly.pdbx_seq_one_letter_code
_entity_poly.pdbx_strand_id
1 'polypeptide(L)'
;MTRKLIGRVGVDSGRLLIIDPFYLSGTWGEYNKIYGLDDNDELFEQLNYPLGHEGLGVVFRSGLGDGKYNVYGTFKEIPGWGTRITKVEIELIDEES
;
A
#
# COMPACT_ATOMS: atom_id res chain seq x y z
N MET A 1 -1.38 6.89 -22.02
CA MET A 1 -1.10 6.40 -20.64
C MET A 1 -0.44 5.06 -20.77
N THR A 2 0.56 4.77 -19.94
CA THR A 2 1.34 3.52 -20.06
C THR A 2 1.45 2.85 -18.70
N ARG A 3 0.93 1.62 -18.57
CA ARG A 3 1.13 0.78 -17.38
C ARG A 3 2.48 0.08 -17.49
N LYS A 4 3.28 0.10 -16.42
CA LYS A 4 4.60 -0.55 -16.36
C LYS A 4 4.76 -1.25 -15.02
N LEU A 5 5.34 -2.46 -15.03
CA LEU A 5 5.84 -3.10 -13.80
C LEU A 5 6.95 -2.23 -13.22
N ILE A 6 6.70 -1.65 -12.05
CA ILE A 6 7.67 -0.78 -11.36
C ILE A 6 8.43 -1.52 -10.26
N GLY A 7 7.94 -2.67 -9.81
CA GLY A 7 8.62 -3.50 -8.82
C GLY A 7 7.80 -4.68 -8.35
N ARG A 8 8.30 -5.35 -7.32
CA ARG A 8 7.62 -6.44 -6.61
C ARG A 8 7.79 -6.24 -5.10
N VAL A 9 6.75 -6.55 -4.34
CA VAL A 9 6.78 -6.50 -2.87
C VAL A 9 6.64 -7.90 -2.30
N GLY A 10 7.54 -8.28 -1.39
CA GLY A 10 7.43 -9.52 -0.63
C GLY A 10 6.55 -9.31 0.60
N VAL A 11 5.72 -10.29 0.92
CA VAL A 11 4.80 -10.28 2.06
C VAL A 11 5.06 -11.53 2.89
N ASP A 12 5.34 -11.33 4.17
CA ASP A 12 5.64 -12.37 5.19
C ASP A 12 4.76 -12.21 6.44
N SER A 13 4.24 -11.00 6.68
CA SER A 13 3.30 -10.70 7.76
C SER A 13 1.84 -10.87 7.34
N GLY A 14 1.60 -11.28 6.08
CA GLY A 14 0.29 -11.24 5.43
C GLY A 14 -0.25 -9.82 5.16
N ARG A 15 0.52 -8.75 5.42
CA ARG A 15 0.05 -7.35 5.40
C ARG A 15 0.97 -6.45 4.56
N LEU A 16 0.39 -5.38 4.01
CA LEU A 16 1.05 -4.30 3.27
C LEU A 16 0.61 -2.95 3.83
N LEU A 17 1.50 -1.96 3.76
CA LEU A 17 1.27 -0.60 4.22
C LEU A 17 1.62 0.39 3.11
N ILE A 18 0.69 1.28 2.80
CA ILE A 18 0.95 2.48 1.99
C ILE A 18 0.99 3.66 2.96
N ILE A 19 2.16 4.30 3.06
CA ILE A 19 2.43 5.41 3.98
C ILE A 19 3.51 6.31 3.37
N ASP A 20 3.51 7.58 3.72
CA ASP A 20 4.66 8.45 3.47
C ASP A 20 5.85 7.98 4.34
N PRO A 21 7.00 7.61 3.72
CA PRO A 21 8.17 7.12 4.44
C PRO A 21 8.66 8.02 5.56
N PHE A 22 8.40 9.33 5.51
CA PHE A 22 8.76 10.28 6.56
C PHE A 22 8.16 9.87 7.92
N TYR A 23 6.94 9.35 7.92
CA TYR A 23 6.23 8.98 9.14
C TYR A 23 6.67 7.62 9.69
N LEU A 24 7.34 6.77 8.90
CA LEU A 24 7.77 5.44 9.35
C LEU A 24 8.56 5.52 10.65
N SER A 25 9.52 6.45 10.76
CA SER A 25 10.36 6.62 11.96
C SER A 25 9.58 6.86 13.26
N GLY A 26 8.43 7.55 13.18
CA GLY A 26 7.51 7.75 14.30
C GLY A 26 6.56 6.58 14.52
N THR A 27 6.14 5.90 13.45
CA THR A 27 5.17 4.80 13.49
C THR A 27 5.78 3.46 13.93
N TRP A 28 7.10 3.23 13.79
CA TRP A 28 7.74 2.02 14.31
C TRP A 28 7.63 1.89 15.84
N GLY A 29 7.55 3.01 16.57
CA GLY A 29 7.26 2.99 18.02
C GLY A 29 5.81 2.61 18.35
N GLU A 30 4.91 2.76 17.37
CA GLU A 30 3.50 2.36 17.42
C GLU A 30 3.24 1.12 16.57
N TYR A 31 4.25 0.24 16.46
CA TYR A 31 4.22 -1.01 15.67
C TYR A 31 2.90 -1.79 15.84
N ASN A 32 2.36 -1.84 17.05
CA ASN A 32 1.11 -2.54 17.37
C ASN A 32 -0.12 -1.95 16.64
N LYS A 33 -0.13 -0.65 16.30
CA LYS A 33 -1.23 -0.03 15.52
C LYS A 33 -1.18 -0.42 14.05
N ILE A 34 0.01 -0.64 13.48
CA ILE A 34 0.17 -1.16 12.11
C ILE A 34 -0.33 -2.61 12.02
N TYR A 35 -0.25 -3.35 13.13
CA TYR A 35 -0.76 -4.71 13.24
C TYR A 35 -2.25 -4.79 13.66
N GLY A 36 -2.92 -3.65 13.87
CA GLY A 36 -4.23 -3.50 14.50
C GLY A 36 -5.45 -4.08 13.77
N LEU A 37 -5.24 -4.79 12.66
CA LEU A 37 -6.22 -5.71 12.09
C LEU A 37 -6.35 -6.96 13.00
N ASP A 38 -6.79 -6.78 14.24
CA ASP A 38 -7.16 -7.85 15.15
C ASP A 38 -8.63 -8.23 14.95
N ASP A 39 -8.86 -9.54 14.79
CA ASP A 39 -10.10 -10.33 14.90
C ASP A 39 -11.39 -9.89 14.19
N ASN A 40 -11.43 -8.74 13.54
CA ASN A 40 -12.52 -8.38 12.63
C ASN A 40 -12.15 -8.84 11.22
N ASP A 41 -13.07 -9.50 10.52
CA ASP A 41 -12.90 -10.04 9.15
C ASP A 41 -12.56 -8.98 8.07
N GLU A 42 -12.22 -7.76 8.46
CA GLU A 42 -11.80 -6.69 7.56
C GLU A 42 -10.40 -6.97 6.97
N LEU A 43 -10.24 -6.57 5.71
CA LEU A 43 -9.02 -6.78 4.93
C LEU A 43 -8.15 -5.51 4.85
N PHE A 44 -8.61 -4.38 5.39
CA PHE A 44 -7.91 -3.10 5.34
C PHE A 44 -8.33 -2.16 6.48
N GLU A 45 -7.49 -1.17 6.78
CA GLU A 45 -7.77 -0.10 7.74
C GLU A 45 -7.12 1.23 7.30
N GLN A 46 -7.83 2.34 7.50
CA GLN A 46 -7.32 3.70 7.31
C GLN A 46 -6.60 4.16 8.60
N LEU A 47 -5.32 4.50 8.47
CA LEU A 47 -4.55 5.11 9.55
C LEU A 47 -4.76 6.64 9.51
N ASN A 48 -5.19 7.21 10.63
CA ASN A 48 -5.43 8.65 10.76
C ASN A 48 -4.22 9.35 11.39
N TYR A 49 -4.05 10.63 11.06
CA TYR A 49 -3.11 11.50 11.77
C TYR A 49 -3.50 11.65 13.25
N PRO A 50 -2.59 12.08 14.14
CA PRO A 50 -2.88 12.25 15.57
C PRO A 50 -4.08 13.17 15.88
N LEU A 51 -4.41 14.10 14.98
CA LEU A 51 -5.56 14.99 15.09
C LEU A 51 -6.88 14.36 14.60
N GLY A 52 -6.88 13.06 14.25
CA GLY A 52 -8.07 12.27 13.93
C GLY A 52 -8.55 12.32 12.48
N HIS A 53 -7.87 13.05 11.59
CA HIS A 53 -8.22 13.07 10.15
C HIS A 53 -7.43 12.05 9.34
N GLU A 54 -8.00 11.62 8.22
CA GLU A 54 -7.43 10.62 7.32
C GLU A 54 -6.15 11.07 6.62
N GLY A 55 -5.38 10.09 6.12
CA GLY A 55 -4.23 10.34 5.23
C GLY A 55 -2.86 10.03 5.80
N LEU A 56 -2.76 9.44 7.01
CA LEU A 56 -1.45 8.97 7.51
C LEU A 56 -0.98 7.75 6.72
N GLY A 57 -1.87 6.78 6.47
CA GLY A 57 -1.57 5.61 5.67
C GLY A 57 -2.75 4.66 5.55
N VAL A 58 -2.56 3.57 4.81
CA VAL A 58 -3.54 2.49 4.66
C VAL A 58 -2.82 1.16 4.82
N VAL A 59 -3.29 0.34 5.75
CA VAL A 59 -2.82 -1.05 5.91
C VAL A 59 -3.85 -1.99 5.32
N PHE A 60 -3.41 -3.06 4.65
CA PHE A 60 -4.29 -4.08 4.09
C PHE A 60 -3.61 -5.44 3.98
N ARG A 61 -4.41 -6.49 3.84
CA ARG A 61 -3.98 -7.88 3.65
C ARG A 61 -4.66 -8.49 2.44
N SER A 62 -3.97 -9.37 1.73
CA SER A 62 -4.55 -10.14 0.62
C SER A 62 -5.48 -11.25 1.13
N GLY A 63 -5.23 -11.77 2.33
CA GLY A 63 -5.85 -13.00 2.82
C GLY A 63 -5.28 -14.28 2.18
N LEU A 64 -4.25 -14.15 1.34
CA LEU A 64 -3.66 -15.26 0.57
C LEU A 64 -2.36 -15.82 1.19
N GLY A 65 -1.97 -15.32 2.35
CA GLY A 65 -0.73 -15.69 3.03
C GLY A 65 0.52 -15.02 2.43
N ASP A 66 1.66 -15.65 2.66
CA ASP A 66 2.97 -15.13 2.26
C ASP A 66 3.16 -15.22 0.74
N GLY A 67 3.90 -14.26 0.18
CA GLY A 67 4.06 -14.23 -1.26
C GLY A 67 4.85 -13.04 -1.79
N LYS A 68 4.83 -12.91 -3.11
CA LYS A 68 5.47 -11.80 -3.83
C LYS A 68 4.50 -11.25 -4.86
N TYR A 69 4.11 -9.99 -4.67
CA TYR A 69 3.10 -9.34 -5.50
C TYR A 69 3.72 -8.32 -6.45
N ASN A 70 3.19 -8.23 -7.67
CA ASN A 70 3.64 -7.26 -8.66
C ASN A 70 3.07 -5.88 -8.34
N VAL A 71 3.91 -4.85 -8.49
CA VAL A 71 3.52 -3.44 -8.32
C VAL A 71 3.65 -2.74 -9.67
N TYR A 72 2.57 -2.14 -10.13
CA TYR A 72 2.49 -1.45 -11.41
C TYR A 72 2.25 0.05 -11.21
N GLY A 73 2.89 0.85 -12.05
CA GLY A 73 2.66 2.29 -12.16
C GLY A 73 2.01 2.62 -13.50
N THR A 74 0.99 3.47 -13.49
CA THR A 74 0.44 4.10 -14.71
C THR A 74 1.08 5.47 -14.89
N PHE A 75 1.72 5.68 -16.05
CA PHE A 75 2.41 6.91 -16.39
C PHE A 75 1.60 7.73 -17.41
N LYS A 76 1.56 9.06 -17.21
CA LYS A 76 0.88 10.01 -18.10
C LYS A 76 1.70 11.29 -18.22
N GLU A 77 1.74 11.86 -19.43
CA GLU A 77 2.20 13.23 -19.65
C GLU A 77 1.13 14.21 -19.15
N ILE A 78 1.50 15.05 -18.19
CA ILE A 78 0.64 16.07 -17.62
C ILE A 78 1.09 17.44 -18.17
N PRO A 79 0.22 18.19 -18.88
CA PRO A 79 0.58 19.48 -19.46
C PRO A 79 1.18 20.43 -18.42
N GLY A 80 2.39 20.94 -18.69
CA GLY A 80 3.14 21.83 -17.79
C GLY A 80 3.94 21.13 -16.68
N TRP A 81 3.77 19.82 -16.47
CA TRP A 81 4.44 19.06 -15.42
C TRP A 81 5.35 17.95 -15.96
N GLY A 82 5.09 17.47 -17.19
CA GLY A 82 5.80 16.35 -17.81
C GLY A 82 5.24 14.98 -17.39
N THR A 83 6.01 13.90 -17.60
CA THR A 83 5.63 12.54 -17.18
C THR A 83 5.42 12.47 -15.66
N ARG A 84 4.28 11.93 -15.23
CA ARG A 84 3.98 11.60 -13.83
C ARG A 84 3.41 10.19 -13.72
N ILE A 85 3.62 9.56 -12.57
CA ILE A 85 2.85 8.38 -12.15
C ILE A 85 1.50 8.90 -11.67
N THR A 86 0.41 8.42 -12.26
CA THR A 86 -0.96 8.85 -11.94
C THR A 86 -1.78 7.77 -11.23
N LYS A 87 -1.30 6.53 -11.21
CA LYS A 87 -1.90 5.41 -10.48
C LYS A 87 -0.82 4.42 -10.10
N VAL A 88 -0.90 3.85 -8.91
CA VAL A 88 -0.12 2.68 -8.49
C VAL A 88 -1.10 1.58 -8.13
N GLU A 89 -0.82 0.37 -8.59
CA GLU A 89 -1.65 -0.82 -8.37
C GLU A 89 -0.78 -1.96 -7.88
N ILE A 90 -1.27 -2.73 -6.91
CA ILE A 90 -0.66 -3.99 -6.50
C ILE A 90 -1.59 -5.11 -6.91
N GLU A 91 -1.05 -6.04 -7.70
CA GLU A 91 -1.78 -7.19 -8.21
C GLU A 91 -1.59 -8.34 -7.22
N LEU A 92 -2.64 -8.63 -6.43
CA LEU A 92 -2.62 -9.62 -5.35
C LEU A 92 -3.00 -11.03 -5.83
N ILE A 93 -3.74 -11.12 -6.93
CA ILE A 93 -4.08 -12.35 -7.64
C ILE A 93 -3.82 -12.06 -9.12
N ASP A 94 -3.15 -12.98 -9.82
CA ASP A 94 -3.06 -12.92 -11.28
C ASP A 94 -4.37 -13.47 -11.86
N GLU A 95 -4.95 -12.84 -12.88
CA GLU A 95 -6.25 -13.28 -13.45
C GLU A 95 -6.19 -14.70 -14.05
N GLU A 96 -4.99 -15.26 -14.23
CA GLU A 96 -4.74 -16.64 -14.64
C GLU A 96 -4.56 -17.65 -13.48
N SER A 97 -4.73 -17.21 -12.21
CA SER A 97 -4.55 -18.03 -11.00
C SER A 97 -5.76 -18.90 -10.63
#